data_AF-A0A7Z0MZ82-F1
#
_entry.id   AF-A0A7Z0MZ82-F1
#
_cell.length_a   1.000
_cell.length_b   1.000
_cell.length_c   1.000
_cell.angle_alpha   90.00
_cell.angle_beta   90.00
_cell.angle_gamma   90.00
#
_symmetry.space_group_name_H-M   'P 1'
#
loop_
_entity.id
_entity.type
_entity.pdbx_description
1 polymer ?
#
loop_
_entity_poly.entity_id
_entity_poly.type
_entity_poly.pdbx_seq_one_letter_code
_entity_poly.pdbx_strand_id
1 'polypeptide(L)'
;MQAVKQVRPDHEDDAAWEACVSTWIDGEGDIRPEDLDSPYGRQVWESYHLIGDVLRNPDLAIKPTDFFYARLSKAIDAEPTILAPRNLHGHASMRVGLSGLAIAAAIATVVWVALPYFSGLEASAPAQVQVLASAHEDPGLRDYLEAHREISGSSGSAVRQVSFDSGVAR
;
A
#
# COMPACT_ATOMS: atom_id res chain seq x y z
N MET A 1 9.43 21.34 -63.57
CA MET A 1 9.43 22.01 -62.25
C MET A 1 8.34 21.38 -61.41
N GLN A 2 8.68 20.44 -60.53
CA GLN A 2 7.76 19.89 -59.54
C GLN A 2 8.17 20.43 -58.17
N ALA A 3 7.28 21.22 -57.57
CA ALA A 3 7.41 21.66 -56.19
C ALA A 3 7.16 20.45 -55.29
N VAL A 4 8.22 19.97 -54.64
CA VAL A 4 8.13 19.03 -53.52
C VAL A 4 7.35 19.75 -52.42
N LYS A 5 6.12 19.30 -52.18
CA LYS A 5 5.24 19.77 -51.13
C LYS A 5 5.87 19.36 -49.79
N GLN A 6 6.68 20.24 -49.21
CA GLN A 6 7.08 20.21 -47.81
C GLN A 6 5.82 20.37 -46.96
N VAL A 7 5.22 19.23 -46.64
CA VAL A 7 4.29 19.10 -45.51
C VAL A 7 4.90 17.97 -44.69
N ARG A 8 4.91 18.15 -43.36
CA ARG A 8 4.97 17.10 -42.33
C ARG A 8 6.28 16.85 -41.56
N PRO A 9 6.87 17.86 -40.90
CA PRO A 9 7.57 17.65 -39.64
C PRO A 9 6.62 17.84 -38.43
N ASP A 10 5.85 18.92 -38.42
CA ASP A 10 5.03 19.34 -37.26
C ASP A 10 4.03 18.27 -36.79
N HIS A 11 3.37 17.56 -37.72
CA HIS A 11 2.40 16.52 -37.37
C HIS A 11 3.03 15.24 -36.80
N GLU A 12 4.29 14.97 -37.10
CA GLU A 12 4.99 13.80 -36.55
C GLU A 12 5.41 14.09 -35.10
N ASP A 13 5.79 15.33 -34.82
CA ASP A 13 6.09 15.82 -33.47
C ASP A 13 4.82 15.87 -32.60
N ASP A 14 3.69 16.35 -33.13
CA ASP A 14 2.39 16.37 -32.45
C ASP A 14 1.95 14.94 -32.07
N ALA A 15 2.06 13.98 -32.99
CA ALA A 15 1.68 12.59 -32.76
C ALA A 15 2.58 11.89 -31.74
N ALA A 16 3.88 12.15 -31.77
CA ALA A 16 4.82 11.62 -30.78
C ALA A 16 4.51 12.19 -29.38
N TRP A 17 4.17 13.48 -29.30
CA TRP A 17 3.79 14.12 -28.06
C TRP A 17 2.44 13.61 -27.52
N GLU A 18 1.43 13.43 -28.36
CA GLU A 18 0.14 12.83 -27.97
C GLU A 18 0.31 11.40 -27.44
N ALA A 19 1.22 10.63 -28.03
CA ALA A 19 1.57 9.31 -27.52
C ALA A 19 2.17 9.39 -26.10
N CYS A 20 3.02 10.38 -25.80
CA CYS A 20 3.49 10.60 -24.44
C CYS A 20 2.34 10.93 -23.48
N VAL A 21 1.39 11.77 -23.88
CA VAL A 21 0.19 12.07 -23.07
C VAL A 21 -0.64 10.81 -22.81
N SER A 22 -0.77 9.91 -23.79
CA SER A 22 -1.41 8.60 -23.57
C SER A 22 -0.61 7.76 -22.56
N THR A 23 0.72 7.71 -22.62
CA THR A 23 1.48 6.96 -21.60
C THR A 23 1.28 7.52 -20.20
N TRP A 24 1.08 8.84 -20.06
CA TRP A 24 0.77 9.48 -18.80
C TRP A 24 -0.63 9.14 -18.27
N ILE A 25 -1.63 9.06 -19.16
CA ILE A 25 -3.01 8.72 -18.75
C ILE A 25 -3.12 7.30 -18.23
N ASP A 26 -2.34 6.38 -18.81
CA ASP A 26 -2.30 4.98 -18.40
C ASP A 26 -1.39 4.75 -17.17
N GLY A 27 -0.70 5.79 -16.70
CA GLY A 27 0.22 5.72 -15.56
C GLY A 27 1.53 4.99 -15.87
N GLU A 28 1.85 4.80 -17.16
CA GLU A 28 3.07 4.14 -17.63
C GLU A 28 4.26 5.11 -17.80
N GLY A 29 4.03 6.41 -17.67
CA GLY A 29 5.05 7.46 -17.80
C GLY A 29 5.03 8.48 -16.65
N ASP A 30 6.16 9.17 -16.48
CA ASP A 30 6.28 10.28 -15.53
C ASP A 30 5.61 11.54 -16.09
N ILE A 31 4.68 12.11 -15.32
CA ILE A 31 3.85 13.22 -15.78
C ILE A 31 4.69 14.50 -15.75
N ARG A 32 4.73 15.20 -16.89
CA ARG A 32 5.43 16.48 -17.04
C ARG A 32 4.41 17.63 -17.06
N PRO A 33 4.13 18.27 -15.92
CA PRO A 33 3.08 19.30 -15.83
C PRO A 33 3.38 20.52 -16.71
N GLU A 34 4.64 20.83 -16.97
CA GLU A 34 5.06 21.91 -17.86
C GLU A 34 4.56 21.72 -19.31
N ASP A 35 4.49 20.47 -19.77
CA ASP A 35 4.06 20.14 -21.13
C ASP A 35 2.52 20.18 -21.26
N LEU A 36 1.80 20.01 -20.14
CA LEU A 36 0.34 20.06 -20.06
C LEU A 36 -0.23 21.46 -19.84
N ASP A 37 0.58 22.44 -19.40
CA ASP A 37 0.09 23.80 -19.11
C ASP A 37 -0.29 24.60 -20.37
N SER A 38 0.00 24.07 -21.56
CA SER A 38 -0.48 24.66 -22.81
C SER A 38 -2.00 24.48 -23.00
N PRO A 39 -2.69 25.39 -23.73
CA PRO A 39 -4.11 25.21 -24.05
C PRO A 39 -4.40 23.91 -24.81
N TYR A 40 -3.50 23.54 -25.73
CA TYR A 40 -3.58 22.27 -26.46
C TYR A 40 -3.38 21.07 -25.52
N GLY A 41 -2.39 21.16 -24.63
CA GLY A 41 -2.09 20.17 -23.60
C GLY A 41 -3.31 19.78 -22.77
N ARG A 42 -3.95 20.79 -22.19
CA ARG A 42 -5.19 20.62 -21.42
C ARG A 42 -6.32 20.01 -22.25
N GLN A 43 -6.50 20.45 -23.49
CA GLN A 43 -7.56 19.94 -24.35
C GLN A 43 -7.38 18.45 -24.66
N VAL A 44 -6.16 18.01 -24.97
CA VAL A 44 -5.85 16.61 -25.27
C VAL A 44 -6.04 15.75 -24.02
N TRP A 45 -5.51 16.21 -22.87
CA TRP A 45 -5.68 15.56 -21.58
C TRP A 45 -7.15 15.36 -21.20
N GLU A 46 -7.97 16.40 -21.32
CA GLU A 46 -9.41 16.35 -21.08
C GLU A 46 -10.13 15.38 -22.04
N SER A 47 -9.78 15.43 -23.32
CA SER A 47 -10.42 14.62 -24.35
C SER A 47 -10.15 13.13 -24.15
N TYR A 48 -8.92 12.76 -23.79
CA TYR A 48 -8.55 11.36 -23.52
C TYR A 48 -9.23 10.82 -22.27
N HIS A 49 -9.32 11.62 -21.19
CA HIS A 49 -10.10 11.24 -20.01
C HIS A 49 -11.57 11.05 -20.33
N LEU A 50 -12.17 11.97 -21.10
CA LEU A 50 -13.58 11.89 -21.49
C LEU A 50 -13.87 10.64 -22.34
N ILE A 51 -12.99 10.28 -23.28
CA ILE A 51 -13.10 9.03 -24.03
C ILE A 51 -13.08 7.85 -23.06
N GLY A 52 -12.14 7.84 -22.12
CA GLY A 52 -12.06 6.80 -21.09
C GLY A 52 -13.32 6.70 -20.22
N ASP A 53 -13.90 7.83 -19.85
CA ASP A 53 -15.12 7.89 -19.03
C ASP A 53 -16.33 7.36 -19.81
N VAL A 54 -16.51 7.80 -21.06
CA VAL A 54 -17.59 7.32 -21.95
C VAL A 54 -17.51 5.81 -22.19
N LEU A 55 -16.29 5.27 -22.36
CA LEU A 55 -16.08 3.83 -22.56
C LEU A 55 -16.39 3.00 -21.31
N ARG A 56 -16.21 3.56 -20.11
CA ARG A 56 -16.54 2.88 -18.84
C ARG A 56 -18.02 2.99 -18.49
N ASN A 57 -18.61 4.17 -18.67
CA ASN A 57 -20.03 4.42 -18.45
C ASN A 57 -20.50 5.65 -19.25
N PRO A 58 -21.50 5.52 -20.14
CA PRO A 58 -22.02 6.65 -20.91
C PRO A 58 -22.59 7.79 -20.05
N ASP A 59 -23.04 7.50 -18.81
CA ASP A 59 -23.53 8.52 -17.88
C ASP A 59 -22.41 9.47 -17.40
N LEU A 60 -21.13 9.08 -17.59
CA LEU A 60 -19.95 9.89 -17.28
C LEU A 60 -19.51 10.79 -18.45
N ALA A 61 -20.27 10.84 -19.54
CA ALA A 61 -20.04 11.73 -20.68
C ALA A 61 -20.33 13.21 -20.37
N ILE A 62 -19.86 13.69 -19.22
CA ILE A 62 -20.13 15.02 -18.69
C ILE A 62 -18.92 15.89 -19.00
N LYS A 63 -19.14 16.97 -19.75
CA LYS A 63 -18.14 18.02 -19.92
C LYS A 63 -18.40 19.13 -18.90
N PRO A 64 -17.53 19.33 -17.89
CA PRO A 64 -17.71 20.41 -16.93
C PRO A 64 -17.64 21.78 -17.60
N THR A 65 -18.29 22.77 -17.00
CA THR A 65 -18.27 24.15 -17.50
C THR A 65 -16.98 24.87 -17.08
N ASP A 66 -16.54 25.83 -17.87
CA ASP A 66 -15.36 26.67 -17.54
C ASP A 66 -15.52 27.35 -16.17
N PHE A 67 -16.75 27.73 -15.81
CA PHE A 67 -17.05 28.32 -14.50
C PHE A 67 -16.82 27.33 -13.35
N PHE A 68 -17.12 26.04 -13.55
CA PHE A 68 -16.83 25.00 -12.57
C PHE A 68 -15.32 24.86 -12.37
N TYR A 69 -14.55 24.76 -13.46
CA TYR A 69 -13.08 24.68 -13.39
C TYR A 69 -12.48 25.89 -12.67
N ALA A 70 -12.94 27.11 -12.97
CA ALA A 70 -12.46 28.32 -12.31
C ALA A 70 -12.76 28.33 -10.80
N ARG A 71 -13.94 27.84 -10.40
CA ARG A 71 -14.30 27.70 -8.97
C ARG A 71 -13.47 26.63 -8.27
N LEU A 72 -13.24 25.50 -8.93
CA LEU A 72 -12.46 24.39 -8.39
C LEU A 72 -11.00 24.80 -8.21
N SER A 73 -10.37 25.38 -9.22
CA SER A 73 -9.01 25.91 -9.15
C SER A 73 -8.86 26.92 -8.00
N LYS A 74 -9.79 27.87 -7.88
CA LYS A 74 -9.79 28.83 -6.78
C LYS A 74 -9.94 28.16 -5.40
N ALA A 75 -10.72 27.09 -5.30
CA ALA A 75 -10.89 26.36 -4.05
C ALA A 75 -9.60 25.63 -3.66
N ILE A 76 -8.94 24.97 -4.61
CA ILE A 76 -7.66 24.28 -4.42
C ILE A 76 -6.57 25.28 -4.01
N ASP A 77 -6.49 26.44 -4.67
CA ASP A 77 -5.53 27.49 -4.31
C ASP A 77 -5.73 28.04 -2.89
N ALA A 78 -6.96 27.94 -2.36
CA ALA A 78 -7.31 28.37 -1.01
C ALA A 78 -7.10 27.27 0.04
N GLU A 79 -6.77 26.04 -0.35
CA GLU A 79 -6.52 24.96 0.60
C GLU A 79 -5.20 25.22 1.36
N PRO A 80 -5.20 25.14 2.69
CA PRO A 80 -3.96 25.23 3.45
C PRO A 80 -3.08 24.02 3.10
N THR A 81 -1.79 24.23 2.82
CA THR A 81 -0.86 23.15 2.51
C THR A 81 -0.85 22.12 3.63
N ILE A 82 -1.56 21.02 3.44
CA ILE A 82 -1.53 19.87 4.34
C ILE A 82 -0.18 19.19 4.08
N LEU A 83 0.83 19.53 4.89
CA LEU A 83 2.07 18.77 4.92
C LEU A 83 1.68 17.33 5.26
N ALA A 84 1.79 16.44 4.27
CA ALA A 84 1.48 15.03 4.43
C ALA A 84 2.15 14.48 5.70
N PRO A 85 1.50 13.56 6.46
CA PRO A 85 2.11 12.96 7.62
C PRO A 85 3.47 12.39 7.20
N ARG A 86 4.55 12.97 7.72
CA ARG A 86 5.90 12.43 7.52
C ARG A 86 5.82 10.98 7.93
N ASN A 87 6.03 10.11 6.96
CA ASN A 87 6.19 8.68 7.17
C ASN A 87 7.32 8.47 8.17
N LEU A 88 6.98 8.44 9.46
CA LEU A 88 7.86 8.11 10.59
C LEU A 88 8.13 6.60 10.57
N HIS A 89 8.51 6.05 9.43
CA HIS A 89 9.01 4.68 9.30
C HIS A 89 10.49 4.64 9.75
N GLY A 90 10.77 5.21 10.93
CA GLY A 90 12.12 5.46 11.45
C GLY A 90 12.52 4.65 12.67
N HIS A 91 11.75 3.62 13.08
CA HIS A 91 12.09 2.82 14.28
C HIS A 91 11.94 1.31 14.06
N ALA A 92 12.32 0.79 12.89
CA ALA A 92 12.41 -0.65 12.67
C ALA A 92 13.70 -1.28 13.26
N SER A 93 14.77 -0.49 13.48
CA SER A 93 16.08 -1.00 13.92
C SER A 93 16.15 -1.40 15.40
N MET A 94 15.25 -0.91 16.25
CA MET A 94 15.27 -1.21 17.70
C MET A 94 14.71 -2.60 18.04
N ARG A 95 13.99 -3.26 17.10
CA ARG A 95 13.45 -4.60 17.32
C ARG A 95 14.45 -5.73 17.10
N VAL A 96 15.56 -5.48 16.39
CA VAL A 96 16.56 -6.52 16.10
C VAL A 96 17.46 -6.82 17.32
N GLY A 97 17.70 -5.85 18.20
CA GLY A 97 18.53 -6.04 19.40
C GLY A 97 17.85 -6.82 20.53
N LEU A 98 16.51 -6.87 20.55
CA LEU A 98 15.76 -7.48 21.65
C LEU A 98 15.77 -9.01 21.60
N SER A 99 15.83 -9.60 20.40
CA SER A 99 15.89 -11.05 20.21
C SER A 99 17.17 -11.67 20.79
N GLY A 100 18.31 -10.97 20.72
CA GLY A 100 19.56 -11.44 21.32
C GLY A 100 19.54 -11.47 22.85
N LEU A 101 18.98 -10.42 23.48
CA LEU A 101 18.87 -10.34 24.93
C LEU A 101 17.90 -11.40 25.50
N ALA A 102 16.79 -11.66 24.80
CA ALA A 102 15.85 -12.72 25.19
C ALA A 102 16.50 -14.11 25.18
N ILE A 103 17.32 -14.41 24.18
CA ILE A 103 18.06 -15.69 24.10
C ILE A 103 19.07 -15.79 25.26
N ALA A 104 19.84 -14.73 25.54
CA ALA A 104 20.80 -14.73 26.64
C ALA A 104 20.12 -14.92 28.01
N ALA A 105 18.99 -14.25 28.24
CA ALA A 105 18.20 -14.39 29.46
C ALA A 105 17.64 -15.82 29.62
N ALA A 106 17.16 -16.43 28.55
CA ALA A 106 16.65 -17.81 28.58
C ALA A 106 17.76 -18.83 28.90
N ILE A 107 18.96 -18.67 28.32
CA ILE A 107 20.10 -19.54 28.65
C ILE A 107 20.52 -19.35 30.11
N ALA A 108 20.55 -18.11 30.60
CA ALA A 108 20.90 -17.82 31.99
C ALA A 108 19.90 -18.42 32.98
N THR A 109 18.59 -18.36 32.71
CA THR A 109 17.58 -18.98 33.57
C THR A 109 17.66 -20.49 33.56
N VAL A 110 17.92 -21.13 32.41
CA VAL A 110 18.15 -22.58 32.33
C VAL A 110 19.38 -22.99 33.13
N VAL A 111 20.49 -22.27 33.03
CA VAL A 111 21.71 -22.56 33.83
C VAL A 111 21.47 -22.37 35.32
N TRP A 112 20.76 -21.30 35.72
CA TRP A 112 20.40 -21.06 37.11
C TRP A 112 19.48 -22.14 37.69
N VAL A 113 18.49 -22.57 36.91
CA VAL A 113 17.55 -23.64 37.29
C VAL A 113 18.25 -25.00 37.29
N ALA A 114 19.18 -25.27 36.38
CA ALA A 114 19.91 -26.54 36.29
C ALA A 114 20.98 -26.70 37.39
N LEU A 115 21.54 -25.60 37.90
CA LEU A 115 22.54 -25.58 38.97
C LEU A 115 22.17 -26.46 40.18
N PRO A 116 20.94 -26.35 40.77
CA PRO A 116 20.53 -27.22 41.88
C PRO A 116 20.43 -28.70 41.50
N TYR A 117 20.10 -29.04 40.25
CA TYR A 117 20.00 -30.44 39.80
C TYR A 117 21.36 -31.10 39.58
N PHE A 118 22.40 -30.34 39.22
CA PHE A 118 23.77 -30.86 39.19
C PHE A 118 24.35 -31.04 40.60
N SER A 119 23.89 -30.27 41.58
CA SER A 119 24.22 -30.44 43.01
C SER A 119 23.26 -31.38 43.76
N GLY A 120 22.24 -31.92 43.10
CA GLY A 120 21.17 -32.69 43.71
C GLY A 120 20.73 -33.82 42.78
N LEU A 121 21.51 -34.90 42.75
CA LEU A 121 20.95 -36.23 42.50
C LEU A 121 19.98 -36.52 43.64
N GLU A 122 18.70 -36.13 43.50
CA GLU A 122 17.55 -36.75 44.13
C GLU A 122 16.25 -36.01 43.74
N ALA A 123 15.19 -36.80 43.55
CA ALA A 123 13.77 -36.44 43.45
C ALA A 123 13.20 -35.89 42.12
N SER A 124 12.61 -36.85 41.41
CA SER A 124 11.63 -36.77 40.33
C SER A 124 10.28 -36.15 40.74
N ALA A 125 9.71 -35.29 39.88
CA ALA A 125 8.25 -35.20 39.60
C ALA A 125 7.98 -34.33 38.33
N PRO A 126 7.00 -34.65 37.47
CA PRO A 126 6.73 -33.88 36.25
C PRO A 126 5.90 -32.63 36.56
N ALA A 127 6.42 -31.46 36.18
CA ALA A 127 5.70 -30.19 36.24
C ALA A 127 4.64 -30.13 35.13
N GLN A 128 3.38 -30.02 35.53
CA GLN A 128 2.25 -29.80 34.64
C GLN A 128 2.23 -28.31 34.26
N VAL A 129 2.40 -28.02 32.97
CA VAL A 129 2.34 -26.65 32.44
C VAL A 129 0.87 -26.23 32.35
N GLN A 130 0.40 -25.44 33.31
CA GLN A 130 -0.88 -24.74 33.18
C GLN A 130 -0.68 -23.45 32.38
N VAL A 131 -1.21 -23.42 31.16
CA VAL A 131 -1.30 -22.20 30.33
C VAL A 131 -2.44 -21.35 30.87
N LEU A 132 -2.11 -20.31 31.63
CA LEU A 132 -3.05 -19.36 32.21
C LEU A 132 -3.25 -18.13 31.30
N ALA A 133 -3.66 -18.33 30.04
CA ALA A 133 -4.20 -17.26 29.19
C ALA A 133 -4.84 -17.85 27.91
N SER A 134 -6.13 -18.17 27.98
CA SER A 134 -6.96 -18.34 26.80
C SER A 134 -7.70 -17.02 26.56
N ALA A 135 -7.26 -16.22 25.59
CA ALA A 135 -7.96 -15.00 25.17
C ALA A 135 -9.17 -15.34 24.28
N HIS A 136 -9.98 -16.31 24.68
CA HIS A 136 -11.02 -16.89 23.83
C HIS A 136 -12.43 -16.39 24.13
N GLU A 137 -12.70 -15.65 25.20
CA GLU A 137 -14.09 -15.53 25.70
C GLU A 137 -14.58 -14.10 25.90
N ASP A 138 -14.22 -13.15 25.04
CA ASP A 138 -14.97 -11.89 24.98
C ASP A 138 -15.94 -11.91 23.78
N PRO A 139 -17.24 -12.21 24.01
CA PRO A 139 -18.23 -12.25 22.94
C PRO A 139 -18.39 -10.90 22.22
N GLY A 140 -18.18 -9.78 22.90
CA GLY A 140 -18.23 -8.45 22.27
C GLY A 140 -17.09 -8.21 21.29
N LEU A 141 -15.90 -8.75 21.59
CA LEU A 141 -14.76 -8.71 20.68
C LEU A 141 -15.00 -9.56 19.43
N ARG A 142 -15.68 -10.71 19.59
CA ARG A 142 -16.02 -11.58 18.46
C ARG A 142 -17.00 -10.93 17.50
N ASP A 143 -18.07 -10.34 18.02
CA ASP A 143 -19.06 -9.64 17.20
C ASP A 143 -18.43 -8.44 16.48
N TYR A 144 -17.55 -7.70 17.17
CA TYR A 144 -16.79 -6.62 16.57
C TYR A 144 -15.87 -7.10 15.43
N LEU A 145 -15.11 -8.18 15.66
CA LEU A 145 -14.20 -8.75 14.66
C LEU A 145 -14.95 -9.30 13.45
N GLU A 146 -16.12 -9.92 13.66
CA GLU A 146 -16.97 -10.44 12.59
C GLU A 146 -17.54 -9.30 11.74
N ALA A 147 -18.09 -8.26 12.37
CA ALA A 147 -18.56 -7.07 11.67
C ALA A 147 -17.43 -6.38 10.88
N HIS A 148 -16.22 -6.32 11.44
CA HIS A 148 -15.06 -5.75 10.76
C HIS A 148 -14.61 -6.60 9.57
N ARG A 149 -14.78 -7.92 9.65
CA ARG A 149 -14.45 -8.88 8.60
C ARG A 149 -15.39 -8.80 7.41
N GLU A 150 -16.68 -8.58 7.68
CA GLU A 150 -17.73 -8.33 6.69
C GLU A 150 -17.47 -7.03 5.91
N ILE A 151 -17.12 -5.94 6.61
CA ILE A 151 -16.77 -4.64 6.00
C ILE A 151 -15.53 -4.74 5.10
N SER A 152 -14.57 -5.60 5.45
CA SER A 152 -13.31 -5.74 4.72
C SER A 152 -13.39 -6.68 3.50
N GLY A 153 -14.59 -7.13 3.11
CA GLY A 153 -14.80 -7.97 1.90
C GLY A 153 -14.10 -9.34 1.96
N SER A 154 -13.68 -9.77 3.15
CA SER A 154 -12.81 -10.96 3.32
C SER A 154 -13.58 -12.25 3.61
N SER A 155 -14.92 -12.21 3.60
CA SER A 155 -15.80 -13.32 4.02
C SER A 155 -15.77 -14.59 3.13
N GLY A 156 -14.83 -14.69 2.19
CA GLY A 156 -14.63 -15.87 1.35
C GLY A 156 -13.19 -16.39 1.27
N SER A 157 -12.19 -15.66 1.80
CA SER A 157 -10.81 -16.14 1.79
C SER A 157 -10.46 -16.66 3.18
N ALA A 158 -10.61 -17.97 3.38
CA ALA A 158 -10.04 -18.65 4.53
C ALA A 158 -8.57 -18.22 4.62
N VAL A 159 -8.23 -17.49 5.70
CA VAL A 159 -6.84 -17.18 6.05
C VAL A 159 -6.08 -18.49 5.99
N ARG A 160 -5.28 -18.66 4.94
CA ARG A 160 -4.52 -19.88 4.70
C ARG A 160 -3.50 -19.96 5.83
N GLN A 161 -3.81 -20.76 6.84
CA GLN A 161 -2.88 -21.10 7.91
C GLN A 161 -1.69 -21.77 7.24
N VAL A 162 -0.59 -21.04 7.06
CA VAL A 162 0.67 -21.60 6.59
C VAL A 162 1.43 -22.00 7.84
N SER A 163 1.40 -23.29 8.18
CA SER A 163 2.33 -23.86 9.15
C SER A 163 3.71 -23.93 8.51
N PHE A 164 4.70 -23.24 9.08
CA PHE A 164 6.09 -23.54 8.80
C PHE A 164 6.42 -24.86 9.48
N ASP A 165 6.52 -25.93 8.69
CA ASP A 165 7.22 -27.15 9.13
C ASP A 165 8.71 -26.80 9.20
N SER A 166 9.23 -26.61 10.40
CA SER A 166 10.67 -26.54 10.62
C SER A 166 11.23 -27.96 10.59
N GLY A 167 11.29 -28.53 9.39
CA GLY A 167 11.96 -29.80 9.11
C GLY A 167 13.47 -29.63 9.25
N VAL A 168 13.98 -29.88 10.46
CA VAL A 168 15.39 -30.14 10.72
C VAL A 168 15.73 -31.54 10.21
N ALA A 169 16.80 -31.57 9.43
CA ALA A 169 17.54 -32.68 8.84
C ALA A 169 17.46 -34.05 9.56
N ARG A 170 17.48 -35.10 8.71
CA ARG A 170 18.34 -36.26 8.93
C ARG A 170 18.97 -36.70 7.62
#